data_AF-A0A0C9S013-F1
#
_entry.id   AF-A0A0C9S013-F1
#
_cell.length_a   1.000
_cell.length_b   1.000
_cell.length_c   1.000
_cell.angle_alpha   90.00
_cell.angle_beta   90.00
_cell.angle_gamma   90.00
#
_symmetry.space_group_name_H-M   'P 1'
#
loop_
_entity.id
_entity.type
_entity.pdbx_description
1 polymer ?
#
loop_
_entity_poly.entity_id
_entity_poly.type
_entity_poly.pdbx_seq_one_letter_code
_entity_poly.pdbx_strand_id
1 'polypeptide(L)'
;MANQIAQTFPRESPSNYYTPGRTENGITLNPMGKLYWHCDYLKLAMFEDGILEKRGKKLHSETQNEIEVADSIKDKLKQLHRKVEPWNDVVLWWEDTFDARRSDMISTKLPVKDYMTKYACLAVNKALDLYEGDFRRLYPDCVLGLSKHWEQTVQLFYQKLKSIPIGSASDRTLRDQ
;
A
#
# COMPACT_ATOMS: atom_id res chain seq x y z
N MET A 1 4.36 -35.22 8.47
CA MET A 1 5.33 -34.35 7.78
C MET A 1 6.53 -33.96 8.64
N ALA A 2 6.40 -33.21 9.74
CA ALA A 2 7.55 -32.83 10.58
C ALA A 2 8.40 -34.04 11.07
N ASN A 3 7.73 -35.12 11.52
CA ASN A 3 8.41 -36.36 11.90
C ASN A 3 9.12 -37.06 10.73
N GLN A 4 8.56 -36.99 9.51
CA GLN A 4 9.17 -37.58 8.31
C GLN A 4 10.40 -36.78 7.88
N ILE A 5 10.37 -35.45 8.02
CA ILE A 5 11.54 -34.61 7.74
C ILE A 5 12.65 -34.88 8.76
N ALA A 6 12.32 -35.01 10.04
CA ALA A 6 13.30 -35.38 11.07
C ALA A 6 13.90 -36.78 10.86
N GLN A 7 13.14 -37.72 10.26
CA GLN A 7 13.68 -39.02 9.83
C GLN A 7 14.72 -38.88 8.72
N THR A 8 14.55 -37.93 7.80
CA THR A 8 15.51 -37.62 6.73
C THR A 8 16.72 -36.83 7.25
N PHE A 9 16.53 -35.99 8.28
CA PHE A 9 17.57 -35.14 8.88
C PHE A 9 17.72 -35.42 10.38
N PRO A 10 18.49 -36.45 10.79
CA PRO A 10 18.52 -36.94 12.17
C PRO A 10 19.03 -35.95 13.23
N ARG A 11 19.71 -34.89 12.80
CA ARG A 11 20.19 -33.80 13.68
C ARG A 11 19.14 -32.72 13.93
N GLU A 12 18.05 -32.72 13.17
CA GLU A 12 16.96 -31.78 13.36
C GLU A 12 15.84 -32.42 14.18
N SER A 13 15.29 -31.66 15.12
CA SER A 13 14.12 -32.09 15.89
C SER A 13 12.85 -31.82 15.09
N PRO A 14 11.80 -32.67 15.16
CA PRO A 14 10.48 -32.35 14.61
C PRO A 14 9.94 -30.99 15.05
N SER A 15 10.26 -30.54 16.27
CA SER A 15 9.87 -29.24 16.81
C SER A 15 10.44 -28.05 16.04
N ASN A 16 11.57 -28.22 15.33
CA ASN A 16 12.14 -27.18 14.47
C ASN A 16 11.23 -26.87 13.28
N TYR A 17 10.45 -27.86 12.84
CA TYR A 17 9.61 -27.75 11.65
C TYR A 17 8.18 -27.37 12.00
N TYR A 18 7.63 -27.93 13.08
CA TYR A 18 6.29 -27.59 13.52
C TYR A 18 6.07 -27.88 15.01
N THR A 19 5.65 -26.86 15.72
CA THR A 19 5.07 -26.95 17.07
C THR A 19 3.62 -26.49 16.97
N PRO A 20 2.63 -27.35 17.28
CA PRO A 20 1.23 -26.95 17.26
C PRO A 20 0.96 -25.92 18.35
N GLY A 21 0.02 -25.00 18.08
CA GLY A 21 -0.46 -24.08 19.10
C GLY A 21 -1.15 -24.84 20.23
N ARG A 22 -0.94 -24.40 21.47
CA ARG A 22 -1.49 -25.03 22.67
C ARG A 22 -1.77 -23.98 23.74
N THR A 23 -2.71 -24.27 24.63
CA THR A 23 -2.98 -23.41 25.79
C THR A 23 -2.40 -24.06 27.04
N GLU A 24 -1.47 -23.37 27.70
CA GLU A 24 -0.87 -23.81 28.96
C GLU A 24 -1.06 -22.71 30.00
N ASN A 25 -1.63 -23.05 31.16
CA ASN A 25 -1.87 -22.10 32.26
C ASN A 25 -2.65 -20.83 31.85
N GLY A 26 -3.61 -20.97 30.93
CA GLY A 26 -4.40 -19.83 30.42
C GLY A 26 -3.67 -18.97 29.39
N ILE A 27 -2.41 -19.27 29.05
CA ILE A 27 -1.66 -18.60 28.00
C ILE A 27 -1.75 -19.43 26.73
N THR A 28 -2.23 -18.81 25.64
CA THR A 28 -2.25 -19.43 24.31
C THR A 28 -0.89 -19.24 23.65
N LEU A 29 -0.20 -20.33 23.39
CA LEU A 29 1.00 -20.37 22.58
C LEU A 29 0.62 -20.58 21.13
N ASN A 30 1.01 -19.65 20.27
CA ASN A 30 0.80 -19.74 18.83
C ASN A 30 1.64 -20.89 18.23
N PRO A 31 1.16 -21.52 17.15
CA PRO A 31 1.96 -22.50 16.43
C PRO A 31 3.25 -21.87 15.89
N MET A 32 4.33 -22.65 15.85
CA MET A 32 5.66 -22.19 15.44
C MET A 32 6.38 -23.23 14.57
N GLY A 33 7.48 -22.83 13.95
CA GLY A 33 8.38 -23.72 13.20
C GLY A 33 8.44 -23.40 11.71
N LYS A 34 9.49 -23.91 11.06
CA LYS A 34 9.82 -23.60 9.65
C LYS A 34 8.65 -23.88 8.68
N LEU A 35 7.93 -24.98 8.84
CA LEU A 35 6.80 -25.33 7.96
C LEU A 35 5.61 -24.40 8.18
N TYR A 36 5.37 -23.99 9.43
CA TYR A 36 4.30 -23.07 9.74
C TYR A 36 4.58 -21.70 9.11
N TRP A 37 5.77 -21.14 9.32
CA TRP A 37 6.15 -19.86 8.71
C TRP A 37 6.13 -19.89 7.19
N HIS A 38 6.58 -20.98 6.58
CA HIS A 38 6.53 -21.12 5.13
C HIS A 38 5.08 -21.17 4.61
N CYS A 39 4.20 -21.92 5.29
CA CYS A 39 2.78 -21.97 4.94
C CYS A 39 2.10 -20.61 5.12
N ASP A 40 2.45 -19.88 6.18
CA ASP A 40 1.90 -18.55 6.45
C ASP A 40 2.35 -17.52 5.40
N TYR A 41 3.64 -17.50 5.06
CA TYR A 41 4.18 -16.70 3.97
C TYR A 41 3.48 -16.99 2.62
N LEU A 42 3.33 -18.26 2.26
CA LEU A 42 2.65 -18.64 1.02
C LEU A 42 1.19 -18.18 1.00
N LYS A 43 0.49 -18.25 2.13
CA LYS A 43 -0.88 -17.73 2.24
C LYS A 43 -0.92 -16.23 2.06
N LEU A 44 0.01 -15.48 2.67
CA LEU A 44 0.10 -14.03 2.51
C LEU A 44 0.33 -13.65 1.05
N ALA A 45 1.29 -14.28 0.38
CA ALA A 45 1.53 -14.06 -1.05
C ALA A 45 0.29 -14.36 -1.89
N MET A 46 -0.43 -15.46 -1.61
CA MET A 46 -1.67 -15.79 -2.31
C MET A 46 -2.82 -14.80 -2.04
N PHE A 47 -2.85 -14.13 -0.88
CA PHE A 47 -3.79 -13.03 -0.62
C PHE A 47 -3.43 -11.77 -1.39
N GLU A 48 -2.14 -11.43 -1.48
CA GLU A 48 -1.63 -10.28 -2.24
C GLU A 48 -1.89 -10.42 -3.74
N ASP A 49 -1.73 -11.64 -4.25
CA ASP A 49 -2.02 -11.99 -5.65
C ASP A 49 -3.54 -12.11 -5.94
N GLY A 50 -4.40 -11.95 -4.92
CA GLY A 50 -5.85 -12.06 -5.06
C GLY A 50 -6.37 -13.48 -5.36
N ILE A 51 -5.51 -14.50 -5.24
CA ILE A 51 -5.87 -15.92 -5.43
C ILE A 51 -6.77 -16.40 -4.29
N LEU A 52 -6.49 -15.94 -3.07
CA LEU A 52 -7.31 -16.20 -1.90
C LEU A 52 -8.08 -14.95 -1.50
N GLU A 53 -9.38 -15.11 -1.24
CA GLU A 53 -10.20 -14.06 -0.64
C GLU A 53 -10.01 -14.02 0.87
N LYS A 54 -9.76 -12.84 1.44
CA LYS A 54 -9.75 -12.65 2.90
C LYS A 54 -11.13 -13.00 3.44
N ARG A 55 -11.29 -14.23 3.94
CA ARG A 55 -12.51 -14.61 4.69
C ARG A 55 -12.65 -13.64 5.84
N GLY A 56 -13.71 -12.82 5.82
CA GLY A 56 -14.06 -11.95 6.92
C GLY A 56 -14.23 -12.78 8.19
N LYS A 57 -13.21 -12.82 9.04
CA LYS A 57 -13.28 -13.48 10.35
C LYS A 57 -13.95 -12.52 11.33
N LYS A 58 -15.07 -12.97 11.89
CA LYS A 58 -15.63 -12.44 13.15
C LYS A 58 -14.50 -12.29 14.17
N LEU A 59 -14.37 -11.07 14.68
CA LEU A 59 -13.37 -10.66 15.67
C LEU A 59 -13.32 -11.63 16.86
N HIS A 60 -12.13 -12.16 17.15
CA HIS A 60 -11.69 -12.28 18.54
C HIS A 60 -10.16 -12.22 18.66
N SER A 61 -9.70 -11.05 19.11
CA SER A 61 -8.60 -10.79 20.03
C SER A 61 -7.18 -11.31 19.71
N GLU A 62 -6.47 -10.58 18.85
CA GLU A 62 -5.04 -10.16 19.04
C GLU A 62 -4.93 -8.66 18.68
N THR A 63 -5.95 -7.96 19.20
CA THR A 63 -6.58 -6.68 18.84
C THR A 63 -5.90 -5.35 19.08
N GLN A 64 -4.68 -5.27 19.60
CA GLN A 64 -4.25 -3.99 20.20
C GLN A 64 -3.24 -3.21 19.35
N ASN A 65 -2.17 -3.84 18.83
CA ASN A 65 -1.17 -3.05 18.10
C ASN A 65 -1.49 -2.87 16.60
N GLU A 66 -2.09 -3.84 15.91
CA GLU A 66 -2.44 -3.69 14.49
C GLU A 66 -3.72 -2.87 14.25
N ILE A 67 -4.70 -2.92 15.17
CA ILE A 67 -5.88 -2.05 15.08
C ILE A 67 -5.51 -0.61 15.37
N GLU A 68 -4.67 -0.31 16.37
CA GLU A 68 -4.27 1.07 16.65
C GLU A 68 -3.54 1.70 15.45
N VAL A 69 -2.63 0.97 14.80
CA VAL A 69 -1.91 1.49 13.62
C VAL A 69 -2.86 1.63 12.42
N ALA A 70 -3.72 0.65 12.15
CA ALA A 70 -4.67 0.71 11.04
C ALA A 70 -5.75 1.79 11.22
N ASP A 71 -6.24 1.99 12.45
CA ASP A 71 -7.20 3.04 12.77
C ASP A 71 -6.51 4.41 12.78
N SER A 72 -5.25 4.50 13.23
CA SER A 72 -4.43 5.71 13.11
C SER A 72 -4.22 6.14 11.66
N ILE A 73 -3.89 5.22 10.75
CA ILE A 73 -3.72 5.53 9.32
C ILE A 73 -5.04 5.97 8.69
N LYS A 74 -6.14 5.28 8.99
CA LYS A 74 -7.47 5.67 8.49
C LYS A 74 -7.87 7.06 8.96
N ASP A 75 -7.56 7.40 10.21
CA ASP A 75 -7.88 8.73 10.74
C ASP A 75 -7.01 9.80 10.11
N LYS A 76 -5.71 9.56 9.90
CA LYS A 76 -4.82 10.45 9.14
C LYS A 76 -5.33 10.66 7.71
N LEU A 77 -5.75 9.60 7.01
CA LEU A 77 -6.38 9.70 5.69
C LEU A 77 -7.64 10.57 5.72
N LYS A 78 -8.54 10.38 6.69
CA LYS A 78 -9.73 11.23 6.87
C LYS A 78 -9.35 12.69 7.12
N GLN A 79 -8.27 12.96 7.85
CA GLN A 79 -7.79 14.32 8.05
C GLN A 79 -7.35 14.93 6.70
N LEU A 80 -6.57 14.19 5.89
CA LEU A 80 -6.10 14.66 4.56
C LEU A 80 -7.25 14.97 3.58
N HIS A 81 -8.39 14.30 3.73
CA HIS A 81 -9.60 14.61 2.94
C HIS A 81 -10.20 15.98 3.26
N ARG A 82 -9.96 16.53 4.46
CA ARG A 82 -10.71 17.68 4.98
C ARG A 82 -9.83 18.88 5.34
N LYS A 83 -8.61 18.63 5.81
CA LYS A 83 -7.72 19.64 6.36
C LYS A 83 -6.63 20.01 5.39
N VAL A 84 -6.32 21.29 5.40
CA VAL A 84 -5.22 21.91 4.65
C VAL A 84 -4.19 22.51 5.62
N GLU A 85 -4.60 22.83 6.85
CA GLU A 85 -3.76 23.40 7.90
C GLU A 85 -4.04 22.68 9.24
N PRO A 86 -3.06 22.55 10.15
CA PRO A 86 -1.68 23.05 10.03
C PRO A 86 -0.83 22.27 9.02
N TRP A 87 -0.06 22.98 8.18
CA TRP A 87 0.69 22.35 7.08
C TRP A 87 1.70 21.28 7.55
N ASN A 88 2.36 21.50 8.69
CA ASN A 88 3.31 20.53 9.24
C ASN A 88 2.64 19.19 9.56
N ASP A 89 1.43 19.22 10.12
CA ASP A 89 0.65 18.02 10.42
C ASP A 89 0.21 17.32 9.12
N VAL A 90 -0.18 18.11 8.11
CA VAL A 90 -0.54 17.58 6.79
C VAL A 90 0.62 16.83 6.17
N VAL A 91 1.84 17.38 6.21
CA VAL A 91 3.04 16.71 5.69
C VAL A 91 3.30 15.40 6.45
N LEU A 92 3.24 15.41 7.78
CA LEU A 92 3.41 14.20 8.59
C LEU A 92 2.36 13.12 8.26
N TRP A 93 1.08 13.50 8.21
CA TRP A 93 0.01 12.58 7.82
C TRP A 93 0.19 12.08 6.39
N TRP A 94 0.68 12.92 5.49
CA TRP A 94 0.94 12.56 4.10
C TRP A 94 2.02 11.47 4.01
N GLU A 95 3.14 11.65 4.72
CA GLU A 95 4.25 10.69 4.76
C GLU A 95 3.82 9.35 5.39
N ASP A 96 3.10 9.40 6.51
CA ASP A 96 2.61 8.23 7.23
C ASP A 96 1.59 7.41 6.45
N THR A 97 0.83 8.06 5.55
CA THR A 97 -0.23 7.42 4.78
C THR A 97 0.21 7.01 3.37
N PHE A 98 1.49 7.20 3.01
CA PHE A 98 2.01 6.96 1.67
C PHE A 98 1.63 5.59 1.10
N ASP A 99 1.91 4.51 1.84
CA ASP A 99 1.68 3.15 1.34
C ASP A 99 0.19 2.87 1.11
N ALA A 100 -0.67 3.40 2.00
CA ALA A 100 -2.11 3.30 1.87
C ALA A 100 -2.65 4.10 0.67
N ARG A 101 -2.20 5.35 0.48
CA ARG A 101 -2.58 6.20 -0.67
C ARG A 101 -2.12 5.60 -1.99
N ARG A 102 -0.92 5.00 -2.02
CA ARG A 102 -0.37 4.35 -3.21
C ARG A 102 -1.13 3.08 -3.56
N SER A 103 -1.42 2.23 -2.58
CA SER A 103 -2.21 1.01 -2.77
C SER A 103 -3.61 1.35 -3.30
N ASP A 104 -4.26 2.35 -2.70
CA ASP A 104 -5.55 2.87 -3.16
C ASP A 104 -5.48 3.40 -4.60
N MET A 105 -4.46 4.18 -4.96
CA MET A 105 -4.28 4.70 -6.32
C MET A 105 -4.10 3.58 -7.37
N ILE A 106 -3.31 2.55 -7.05
CA ILE A 106 -3.06 1.42 -7.97
C ILE A 106 -4.31 0.56 -8.13
N SER A 107 -5.04 0.32 -7.05
CA SER A 107 -6.23 -0.56 -7.03
C SER A 107 -7.46 0.08 -7.65
N THR A 108 -7.74 1.36 -7.34
CA THR A 108 -8.96 2.03 -7.80
C THR A 108 -8.90 2.51 -9.25
N LYS A 109 -7.70 2.58 -9.85
CA LYS A 109 -7.48 3.10 -11.22
C LYS A 109 -8.22 4.42 -11.47
N LEU A 110 -8.28 5.28 -10.45
CA LEU A 110 -8.98 6.56 -10.53
C LEU A 110 -8.35 7.46 -11.61
N PRO A 111 -9.18 8.19 -12.38
CA PRO A 111 -8.67 9.27 -13.21
C PRO A 111 -7.86 10.25 -12.37
N VAL A 112 -6.74 10.74 -12.92
CA VAL A 112 -5.83 11.66 -12.21
C VAL A 112 -6.58 12.85 -11.63
N LYS A 113 -7.53 13.41 -12.38
CA LYS A 113 -8.37 14.52 -11.93
C LYS A 113 -9.10 14.20 -10.62
N ASP A 114 -9.70 13.02 -10.54
CA ASP A 114 -10.51 12.62 -9.38
C ASP A 114 -9.61 12.35 -8.16
N TYR A 115 -8.42 11.79 -8.39
CA TYR A 115 -7.40 11.64 -7.36
C TYR A 115 -6.94 13.00 -6.80
N MET A 116 -6.70 13.98 -7.66
CA MET A 116 -6.29 15.33 -7.22
C MET A 116 -7.38 16.03 -6.39
N THR A 117 -8.65 15.74 -6.64
CA THR A 117 -9.77 16.26 -5.84
C THR A 117 -10.06 15.44 -4.58
N LYS A 118 -9.46 14.25 -4.44
CA LYS A 118 -9.72 13.32 -3.34
C LYS A 118 -9.24 13.89 -2.00
N TYR A 119 -8.07 14.53 -1.98
CA TYR A 119 -7.47 15.08 -0.76
C TYR A 119 -7.42 16.60 -0.82
N ALA A 120 -8.00 17.28 0.17
CA ALA A 120 -8.09 18.74 0.20
C ALA A 120 -6.71 19.41 0.17
N CYS A 121 -5.71 18.77 0.79
CA CYS A 121 -4.33 19.25 0.82
C CYS A 121 -3.63 19.28 -0.57
N LEU A 122 -4.18 18.59 -1.57
CA LEU A 122 -3.65 18.62 -2.94
C LEU A 122 -4.14 19.82 -3.77
N ALA A 123 -5.19 20.50 -3.31
CA ALA A 123 -5.78 21.62 -4.05
C ALA A 123 -5.08 22.96 -3.80
N VAL A 124 -4.03 22.99 -2.96
CA VAL A 124 -3.32 24.22 -2.60
C VAL A 124 -1.95 24.31 -3.24
N ASN A 125 -1.42 25.54 -3.35
CA ASN A 125 -0.11 25.79 -3.98
C ASN A 125 1.05 25.03 -3.30
N LYS A 126 0.96 24.79 -1.99
CA LYS A 126 1.97 24.05 -1.23
C LYS A 126 1.96 22.55 -1.53
N ALA A 127 0.96 22.02 -2.23
CA ALA A 127 0.87 20.59 -2.57
C ALA A 127 2.08 20.07 -3.36
N LEU A 128 2.85 20.96 -3.99
CA LEU A 128 4.10 20.62 -4.63
C LEU A 128 5.05 19.86 -3.69
N ASP A 129 5.16 20.29 -2.44
CA ASP A 129 6.02 19.66 -1.43
C ASP A 129 5.63 18.19 -1.20
N LEU A 130 4.33 17.90 -1.25
CA LEU A 130 3.77 16.55 -1.07
C LEU A 130 4.09 15.66 -2.27
N TYR A 131 3.99 16.19 -3.49
CA TYR A 131 4.38 15.46 -4.70
C TYR A 131 5.88 15.18 -4.75
N GLU A 132 6.70 16.15 -4.36
CA GLU A 132 8.15 15.99 -4.29
C GLU A 132 8.56 14.98 -3.21
N GLY A 133 7.84 14.94 -2.08
CA GLY A 133 8.01 13.93 -1.04
C GLY A 133 7.73 12.52 -1.56
N ASP A 134 6.55 12.33 -2.18
CA ASP A 134 6.17 11.04 -2.76
C ASP A 134 7.15 10.60 -3.88
N PHE A 135 7.59 11.54 -4.72
CA PHE A 135 8.55 11.24 -5.79
C PHE A 135 9.91 10.80 -5.24
N ARG A 136 10.47 11.52 -4.25
CA ARG A 136 11.74 11.15 -3.61
C ARG A 136 11.67 9.78 -2.96
N ARG A 137 10.52 9.42 -2.37
CA ARG A 137 10.31 8.10 -1.78
C ARG A 137 10.27 6.99 -2.83
N LEU A 138 9.68 7.24 -3.99
CA LEU A 138 9.62 6.28 -5.10
C LEU A 138 10.94 6.15 -5.86
N TYR A 139 11.67 7.24 -6.00
CA TYR A 139 12.88 7.34 -6.81
C TYR A 139 13.99 8.06 -6.04
N PRO A 140 14.57 7.42 -5.01
CA PRO A 140 15.54 8.05 -4.12
C PRO A 140 16.82 8.50 -4.83
N ASP A 141 17.21 7.80 -5.89
CA ASP A 141 18.40 8.13 -6.69
C ASP A 141 18.12 9.17 -7.78
N CYS A 142 16.86 9.60 -7.92
CA CYS A 142 16.45 10.58 -8.91
C CYS A 142 16.19 11.93 -8.23
N VAL A 143 16.87 12.97 -8.69
CA VAL A 143 16.43 14.34 -8.39
C VAL A 143 15.27 14.66 -9.34
N LEU A 144 14.16 15.17 -8.80
CA LEU A 144 13.05 15.67 -9.61
C LEU A 144 13.51 16.92 -10.39
N GLY A 145 14.18 16.70 -11.52
CA GLY A 145 14.77 17.74 -12.35
C GLY A 145 13.77 18.39 -13.32
N LEU A 146 12.46 18.38 -13.01
CA LEU A 146 11.42 18.91 -13.89
C LEU A 146 11.69 20.37 -14.25
N SER A 147 12.10 21.17 -13.26
CA SER A 147 12.45 22.59 -13.47
C SER A 147 13.81 22.75 -14.17
N LYS A 148 14.79 21.90 -13.86
CA LYS A 148 16.16 21.98 -14.39
C LYS A 148 16.25 21.62 -15.88
N HIS A 149 15.38 20.72 -16.34
CA HIS A 149 15.33 20.25 -17.73
C HIS A 149 13.97 20.52 -18.37
N TRP A 150 13.26 21.57 -17.92
CA TRP A 150 11.88 21.83 -18.30
C TRP A 150 11.64 21.82 -19.81
N GLU A 151 12.51 22.47 -20.59
CA GLU A 151 12.41 22.48 -22.05
C GLU A 151 12.46 21.07 -22.67
N GLN A 152 13.38 20.23 -22.20
CA GLN A 152 13.54 18.85 -22.66
C GLN A 152 12.36 17.98 -22.21
N THR A 153 11.93 18.15 -20.96
CA THR A 153 10.77 17.46 -20.39
C THR A 153 9.49 17.78 -21.15
N VAL A 154 9.23 19.06 -21.43
CA VAL A 154 8.06 19.52 -22.19
C VAL A 154 8.07 18.94 -23.60
N GLN A 155 9.22 18.90 -24.28
CA GLN A 155 9.31 18.28 -25.60
C GLN A 155 8.97 16.78 -25.58
N LEU A 156 9.49 16.04 -24.59
CA LEU A 156 9.17 14.62 -24.41
C LEU A 156 7.68 14.41 -24.12
N PHE A 157 7.06 15.26 -23.30
CA PHE A 157 5.62 15.24 -23.06
C PHE A 157 4.83 15.48 -24.35
N TYR A 158 5.19 16.49 -25.14
CA TYR A 158 4.52 16.75 -26.42
C TYR A 158 4.64 15.58 -27.38
N GLN A 159 5.82 14.95 -27.47
CA GLN A 159 6.02 13.77 -28.33
C GLN A 159 5.16 12.59 -27.86
N LYS A 160 5.12 12.32 -26.55
CA LYS A 160 4.28 11.28 -25.95
C LYS A 160 2.80 11.54 -26.20
N LEU A 161 2.32 12.76 -25.97
CA LEU A 161 0.92 13.13 -26.20
C LEU A 161 0.52 12.99 -27.67
N LYS A 162 1.40 13.35 -28.62
CA LYS A 162 1.17 13.14 -30.06
C LYS A 162 1.10 11.67 -30.46
N SER A 163 1.80 10.79 -29.75
CA SER A 163 1.82 9.35 -30.01
C SER A 163 0.60 8.60 -29.47
N ILE A 164 -0.18 9.23 -28.58
CA ILE A 164 -1.42 8.64 -28.07
C ILE A 164 -2.47 8.79 -29.18
N PRO A 165 -3.10 7.70 -29.65
CA PRO A 165 -4.18 7.79 -30.60
C PRO A 165 -5.28 8.67 -30.00
N ILE A 166 -5.69 9.71 -30.72
CA ILE A 166 -6.89 10.47 -30.36
C ILE A 166 -8.03 9.46 -30.43
N GLY A 167 -8.58 9.07 -29.27
CA GLY A 167 -9.70 8.13 -29.18
C GLY A 167 -10.79 8.53 -30.16
N SER A 168 -11.38 7.53 -30.83
CA SER A 168 -12.46 7.73 -31.79
C SER A 168 -13.58 8.58 -31.18
N ALA A 169 -14.28 9.32 -32.04
CA ALA A 169 -15.32 10.31 -31.71
C ALA A 169 -16.50 9.79 -30.84
N SER A 170 -16.50 8.52 -30.45
CA SER A 170 -17.46 7.86 -29.57
C SER A 170 -17.37 8.24 -28.08
N ASP A 171 -16.31 8.93 -27.64
CA ASP A 171 -16.14 9.37 -26.23
C ASP A 171 -16.56 10.83 -25.96
N ARG A 172 -17.07 11.54 -26.98
CA ARG A 172 -17.47 12.97 -26.86
C ARG A 172 -18.93 13.18 -26.41
N THR A 173 -19.72 12.13 -26.21
CA THR A 173 -21.17 12.24 -25.93
C THR A 173 -21.56 12.51 -24.47
N LEU A 174 -20.62 12.70 -23.55
CA LEU A 174 -20.91 12.97 -22.13
C LEU A 174 -20.61 14.41 -21.68
N ARG A 175 -20.50 15.37 -22.61
CA ARG A 175 -20.24 16.78 -22.25
C ARG A 175 -21.39 17.77 -22.47
N ASP A 176 -22.52 17.34 -23.05
CA ASP A 176 -23.70 18.21 -23.24
C ASP A 176 -25.00 17.54 -22.72
N GLN A 177 -25.00 17.12 -21.45
CA GLN A 177 -26.23 16.91 -20.67
C GLN A 177 -26.07 17.48 -19.26
#